data_AF-A0A151SLI1-F1
#
_entry.id   AF-A0A151SLI1-F1
#
_cell.length_a   1.000
_cell.length_b   1.000
_cell.length_c   1.000
_cell.angle_alpha   90.00
_cell.angle_beta   90.00
_cell.angle_gamma   90.00
#
_symmetry.space_group_name_H-M   'P 1'
#
loop_
_entity.id
_entity.type
_entity.pdbx_description
1 polymer ?
#
loop_
_entity_poly.entity_id
_entity_poly.type
_entity_poly.pdbx_seq_one_letter_code
_entity_poly.pdbx_strand_id
1 'polypeptide(L)' 'RRVVKPRESKVDLPQFLGKDDVESYLDWEMKVEQLFVSEERKVLLATLSFQGNAMYWWTSLERERRLHNDPPIQY' A
#
# COMPACT_ATOMS: atom_id res chain seq x y z
N ARG A 1 15.88 22.09 13.79
CA ARG A 1 15.04 21.66 12.63
C ARG A 1 15.31 20.18 12.41
N ARG A 2 14.40 19.25 12.77
CA ARG A 2 14.62 17.81 12.52
C ARG A 2 14.41 17.57 11.02
N VAL A 3 15.45 17.11 10.33
CA VAL A 3 15.34 16.62 8.95
C VAL A 3 14.74 15.22 9.06
N VAL A 4 13.46 15.09 8.71
CA VAL A 4 12.84 13.78 8.52
C VAL A 4 13.42 13.25 7.21
N LYS A 5 14.38 12.32 7.30
CA LYS A 5 14.81 11.55 6.13
C LYS A 5 13.60 10.73 5.64
N PRO A 6 13.23 10.78 4.35
CA PRO A 6 12.28 9.83 3.80
C PRO A 6 12.81 8.44 4.10
N ARG A 7 12.00 7.57 4.73
CA ARG A 7 12.31 6.14 4.73
C ARG A 7 12.17 5.70 3.27
N GLU A 8 13.28 5.58 2.56
CA GLU A 8 13.31 4.84 1.30
C GLU A 8 12.84 3.42 1.65
N SER A 9 11.59 3.11 1.32
CA SER A 9 11.11 1.74 1.39
C SER A 9 11.87 0.96 0.32
N LYS A 10 13.01 0.36 0.70
CA LYS A 10 13.72 -0.60 -0.14
C LYS A 10 12.81 -1.80 -0.30
N VAL A 11 12.07 -1.83 -1.40
CA VAL A 11 11.29 -2.99 -1.83
C VAL A 11 12.30 -3.93 -2.46
N ASP A 12 12.49 -5.10 -1.84
CA ASP A 12 13.33 -6.14 -2.43
C ASP A 12 12.53 -6.82 -3.55
N LEU A 13 12.81 -6.44 -4.79
CA LEU A 13 12.09 -6.96 -5.95
C LEU A 13 12.61 -8.37 -6.26
N PRO A 14 11.74 -9.39 -6.32
CA PRO A 14 12.18 -10.74 -6.61
C PRO A 14 12.81 -10.78 -8.00
N GLN A 15 13.89 -11.55 -8.13
CA GLN A 15 14.58 -11.71 -9.39
C GLN A 15 13.85 -12.74 -10.26
N PHE A 16 13.58 -12.40 -11.52
CA PHE A 16 13.10 -13.35 -12.52
C PHE A 16 14.22 -13.64 -13.52
N LEU A 17 14.63 -14.90 -13.61
CA LEU A 17 15.72 -15.32 -14.51
C LEU A 17 15.23 -15.74 -15.90
N GLY A 18 13.93 -15.63 -16.18
CA GLY A 18 13.38 -15.86 -17.53
C GLY A 18 13.59 -17.28 -18.05
N LYS A 19 13.31 -18.29 -17.22
CA LYS A 19 13.31 -19.69 -17.66
C LYS A 19 12.02 -20.03 -18.40
N ASP A 20 12.08 -21.04 -19.25
CA ASP A 20 10.99 -21.71 -19.97
C ASP A 20 10.05 -22.53 -19.04
N ASP A 21 9.90 -22.07 -17.80
CA ASP A 21 9.04 -22.65 -16.78
C ASP A 21 7.93 -21.66 -16.41
N VAL A 22 6.70 -22.02 -16.78
CA VAL A 22 5.50 -21.21 -16.53
C VAL A 22 5.25 -21.04 -15.04
N GLU A 23 5.51 -22.06 -14.23
CA GLU A 23 5.32 -21.99 -12.78
C GLU A 23 6.27 -20.95 -12.17
N SER A 24 7.55 -20.95 -12.59
CA SER A 24 8.52 -19.93 -12.17
C SER A 24 8.09 -18.50 -12.51
N TYR A 25 7.38 -18.28 -13.62
CA TYR A 25 6.82 -16.97 -13.97
C TYR A 25 5.67 -16.57 -13.04
N LEU A 26 4.69 -17.46 -12.84
CA LEU A 26 3.52 -17.21 -11.99
C LEU A 26 3.93 -16.96 -10.52
N ASP A 27 4.91 -17.72 -10.03
CA ASP A 27 5.42 -17.60 -8.67
C ASP A 27 6.14 -16.26 -8.45
N TRP A 28 6.83 -15.76 -9.47
CA TRP A 28 7.46 -14.45 -9.46
C TRP A 28 6.42 -13.32 -9.56
N GLU A 29 5.47 -13.44 -10.48
CA GLU A 29 4.39 -12.47 -10.69
C GLU A 29 3.58 -12.27 -9.42
N MET A 30 3.18 -13.35 -8.75
CA MET A 30 2.47 -13.30 -7.46
C MET A 30 3.29 -12.58 -6.37
N LYS A 31 4.61 -12.82 -6.29
CA LYS A 31 5.50 -12.13 -5.33
C LYS A 31 5.64 -10.65 -5.66
N VAL A 32 5.73 -10.31 -6.94
CA VAL A 32 5.75 -8.91 -7.42
C VAL A 32 4.44 -8.22 -7.08
N GLU A 33 3.29 -8.84 -7.39
CA GLU A 33 1.98 -8.31 -7.01
C GLU A 33 1.92 -8.06 -5.52
N GLN A 34 2.23 -9.03 -4.65
CA GLN A 34 2.24 -8.84 -3.20
C GLN A 34 3.11 -7.66 -2.71
N LEU A 35 4.24 -7.37 -3.38
CA LEU A 35 5.10 -6.23 -3.04
C LEU A 35 4.50 -4.88 -3.43
N PHE A 36 3.82 -4.82 -4.58
CA PHE A 36 3.12 -3.62 -5.05
C PHE A 36 1.74 -3.45 -4.40
N VAL A 37 1.22 -4.53 -3.81
CA VAL A 37 -0.15 -4.71 -3.38
C VAL A 37 -0.18 -5.16 -1.92
N SER A 38 0.79 -4.71 -1.10
CA SER A 38 0.63 -4.83 0.36
C SER A 38 -0.63 -4.05 0.76
N GLU A 39 -1.45 -4.60 1.65
CA GLU A 39 -2.70 -3.95 2.09
C GLU A 39 -2.47 -2.49 2.51
N GLU A 40 -1.30 -2.24 3.11
CA GLU A 40 -0.81 -0.91 3.47
C GLU A 40 -0.68 0.06 2.29
N ARG A 41 -0.20 -0.43 1.16
CA ARG A 41 -0.08 0.35 -0.08
C ARG A 41 -1.40 0.43 -0.82
N LYS A 42 -2.26 -0.59 -0.75
CA LYS A 42 -3.59 -0.56 -1.41
C LYS A 42 -4.43 0.59 -0.91
N VAL A 43 -4.55 0.76 0.41
CA VAL A 43 -5.44 1.78 0.94
C VAL A 43 -4.82 3.17 0.81
N LEU A 44 -3.48 3.29 0.88
CA LEU A 44 -2.81 4.52 0.49
C LEU A 44 -3.12 4.90 -0.98
N LEU A 45 -2.98 3.95 -1.92
CA LEU A 45 -3.28 4.15 -3.34
C LEU A 45 -4.76 4.49 -3.57
N ALA A 46 -5.68 3.78 -2.92
CA ALA A 46 -7.11 4.05 -2.99
C ALA A 46 -7.42 5.46 -2.47
N THR A 47 -6.87 5.83 -1.32
CA THR A 47 -7.07 7.16 -0.70
C THR A 47 -6.52 8.27 -1.58
N LEU A 48 -5.36 8.07 -2.21
CA LEU A 48 -4.78 9.02 -3.17
C LEU A 48 -5.66 9.21 -4.41
N SER A 49 -6.46 8.20 -4.78
CA SER A 49 -7.39 8.28 -5.91
C SER A 49 -8.76 8.88 -5.55
N PHE A 50 -9.07 9.04 -4.26
CA PHE A 50 -10.38 9.55 -3.85
C PHE A 50 -10.58 11.01 -4.27
N GLN A 51 -11.76 11.28 -4.81
CA GLN A 51 -12.20 12.61 -5.21
C GLN A 51 -13.68 12.81 -4.84
N GLY A 52 -14.10 14.07 -4.73
CA GLY A 52 -15.49 14.44 -4.42
C GLY A 52 -16.03 13.76 -3.16
N ASN A 53 -17.18 13.10 -3.29
CA ASN A 53 -17.89 12.45 -2.18
C ASN A 53 -17.07 11.35 -1.50
N ALA A 54 -16.23 10.63 -2.25
CA ALA A 54 -15.39 9.57 -1.67
C ALA A 54 -14.34 10.14 -0.70
N MET A 55 -13.72 11.27 -1.06
CA MET A 55 -12.76 11.96 -0.20
C MET A 55 -13.43 12.56 1.04
N TYR A 56 -14.64 13.10 0.87
CA TYR A 56 -15.43 13.62 1.99
C TYR A 56 -15.80 12.51 2.99
N TRP A 57 -16.24 11.35 2.49
CA TRP A 57 -16.51 10.18 3.33
C TRP A 57 -15.26 9.72 4.08
N TRP A 58 -14.12 9.57 3.39
CA TRP A 58 -12.86 9.11 4.01
C TRP A 58 -12.40 10.03 5.14
N THR A 59 -12.40 11.35 4.91
CA THR A 59 -12.00 12.34 5.92
C THR A 59 -12.97 12.40 7.11
N SER A 60 -14.26 12.13 6.88
CA SER A 60 -15.25 12.03 7.96
C SER A 60 -15.03 10.79 8.81
N LEU A 61 -14.79 9.64 8.17
CA LEU A 61 -14.48 8.37 8.82
C LEU A 61 -13.21 8.47 9.68
N GLU A 62 -12.11 9.02 9.15
CA GLU A 62 -10.89 9.22 9.93
C GLU A 62 -11.11 10.12 11.16
N ARG A 63 -11.94 11.16 11.02
CA ARG A 63 -12.26 12.08 12.12
C ARG A 63 -13.03 11.39 13.23
N GLU A 64 -14.06 10.63 12.87
CA GLU A 64 -14.88 9.87 13.81
C GLU A 64 -14.01 8.89 14.60
N ARG A 65 -13.17 8.10 13.92
CA ARG A 65 -12.23 7.17 14.58
C ARG A 65 -11.32 7.87 15.57
N ARG A 66 -10.75 9.03 15.22
CA ARG A 66 -9.92 9.83 16.14
C ARG A 66 -10.70 10.30 17.37
N LEU A 67 -11.96 10.68 17.22
CA LEU A 67 -12.83 11.08 18.35
C LEU A 67 -13.11 9.90 19.28
N HIS A 68 -13.27 8.70 18.72
CA HIS A 68 -13.48 7.47 19.48
C HIS A 68 -12.20 6.87 20.07
N ASN A 69 -11.03 7.47 19.83
CA ASN A 69 -9.72 6.89 20.13
C ASN A 69 -9.54 5.49 19.52
N ASP A 70 -10.23 5.22 18.41
CA ASP A 70 -9.99 4.02 17.64
C ASP A 70 -8.56 4.09 17.07
N PRO A 71 -7.91 2.93 16.88
CA PRO A 71 -6.64 2.91 16.17
C PRO A 71 -6.81 3.61 14.81
N PRO A 72 -5.77 4.29 14.30
CA PRO A 72 -5.78 4.78 12.92
C PRO A 72 -6.16 3.62 12.00
N ILE A 73 -6.70 3.92 10.82
CA ILE A 73 -6.88 2.87 9.81
C ILE A 73 -5.46 2.40 9.45
N GLN A 74 -5.04 1.34 10.13
CA GLN A 74 -3.76 0.67 10.02
C GLN A 74 -4.04 -0.72 9.46
N TYR A 75 -3.07 -1.23 8.72
CA TYR A 75 -3.01 -2.55 8.13
C TYR A 75 -1.81 -3.23 8.77
#